data_AF-A0A1N7GCH7-F1
#
_entry.id   AF-A0A1N7GCH7-F1
#
_cell.length_a   1.000
_cell.length_b   1.000
_cell.length_c   1.000
_cell.angle_alpha   90.00
_cell.angle_beta   90.00
_cell.angle_gamma   90.00
#
_symmetry.space_group_name_H-M   'P 1'
#
loop_
_entity.id
_entity.type
_entity.pdbx_description
1 polymer ?
#
loop_
_entity_poly.entity_id
_entity_poly.type
_entity_poly.pdbx_seq_one_letter_code
_entity_poly.pdbx_strand_id
1 'polypeptide(L)'
;MKNLDYYQSLPESPSVALMENEFDYLIDNLLPNLNFNDLLPILYELSDRQWNTYTIADDKIKDAVSGYLIKFMNINSENEVDSALHISLAMGLPSVYFYILNSFDNIVNANVKNLINEYREEVVDIANPYIGME
;
A
#
# COMPACT_ATOMS: atom_id res chain seq x y z
N MET A 1 4.60 16.29 -14.30
CA MET A 1 4.14 15.02 -13.71
C MET A 1 4.31 15.15 -12.21
N LYS A 2 3.29 14.78 -11.41
CA LYS A 2 3.39 14.79 -9.94
C LYS A 2 4.48 13.79 -9.52
N ASN A 3 5.41 14.23 -8.69
CA ASN A 3 6.56 13.45 -8.19
C ASN A 3 6.43 13.23 -6.67
N LEU A 4 7.38 12.51 -6.06
CA LEU A 4 7.36 12.24 -4.63
C LEU A 4 7.26 13.50 -3.77
N ASP A 5 8.06 14.54 -4.05
CA ASP A 5 8.02 15.81 -3.30
C ASP A 5 6.63 16.44 -3.28
N TYR A 6 5.89 16.35 -4.39
CA TYR A 6 4.51 16.82 -4.44
C TYR A 6 3.62 16.06 -3.46
N TYR A 7 3.67 14.72 -3.47
CA TYR A 7 2.84 13.89 -2.58
C TYR A 7 3.22 14.08 -1.11
N GLN A 8 4.50 14.25 -0.81
CA GLN A 8 4.99 14.59 0.52
C GLN A 8 4.51 15.95 1.02
N SER A 9 4.26 16.89 0.10
CA SER A 9 3.74 18.22 0.45
C SER A 9 2.22 18.28 0.68
N LEU A 10 1.48 17.20 0.37
CA LEU A 10 0.05 17.14 0.63
C LEU A 10 -0.24 17.19 2.14
N PRO A 11 -1.38 17.76 2.57
CA PRO A 11 -1.77 17.78 3.98
C PRO A 11 -1.73 16.40 4.62
N GLU A 12 -1.37 16.33 5.91
CA GLU A 12 -1.32 15.06 6.66
C GLU A 12 -2.70 14.39 6.76
N SER A 13 -3.75 15.18 6.98
CA SER A 13 -5.16 14.74 6.95
C SER A 13 -5.90 15.49 5.83
N PRO A 14 -5.84 14.98 4.59
CA PRO A 14 -6.54 15.56 3.45
C PRO A 14 -8.03 15.23 3.47
N SER A 15 -8.81 15.93 2.65
CA SER A 15 -10.20 15.53 2.41
C SER A 15 -10.26 14.25 1.57
N VAL A 16 -11.34 13.48 1.75
CA VAL A 16 -11.62 12.28 0.95
C VAL A 16 -11.58 12.59 -0.56
N ALA A 17 -12.25 13.68 -0.98
CA ALA A 17 -12.28 14.08 -2.38
C ALA A 17 -10.88 14.45 -2.93
N LEU A 18 -9.96 14.98 -2.10
CA LEU A 18 -8.59 15.19 -2.54
C LEU A 18 -7.90 13.84 -2.77
N MET A 19 -8.03 12.90 -1.83
CA MET A 19 -7.41 11.57 -1.98
C MET A 19 -7.93 10.80 -3.18
N GLU A 20 -9.24 10.80 -3.43
CA GLU A 20 -9.85 10.19 -4.61
C GLU A 20 -9.22 10.73 -5.91
N ASN A 21 -9.11 12.06 -6.03
CA ASN A 21 -8.50 12.70 -7.19
C ASN A 21 -7.01 12.36 -7.34
N GLU A 22 -6.27 12.25 -6.24
CA GLU A 22 -4.85 11.91 -6.26
C GLU A 22 -4.60 10.46 -6.67
N PHE A 23 -5.43 9.52 -6.20
CA PHE A 23 -5.39 8.14 -6.63
C PHE A 23 -5.80 7.96 -8.08
N ASP A 24 -6.88 8.61 -8.54
CA ASP A 24 -7.27 8.56 -9.95
C ASP A 24 -6.14 9.08 -10.85
N TYR A 25 -5.50 10.20 -10.49
CA TYR A 25 -4.34 10.69 -11.24
C TYR A 25 -3.19 9.66 -11.24
N LEU A 26 -2.88 9.06 -10.09
CA LEU A 26 -1.84 8.04 -9.98
C LEU A 26 -2.14 6.84 -10.89
N ILE A 27 -3.37 6.35 -10.88
CA ILE A 27 -3.82 5.19 -11.68
C ILE A 27 -3.71 5.49 -13.17
N ASP A 28 -4.21 6.64 -13.61
CA ASP A 28 -4.29 6.97 -15.03
C ASP A 28 -2.94 7.43 -15.61
N ASN A 29 -2.08 8.03 -14.80
CA ASN A 29 -0.90 8.75 -15.29
C ASN A 29 0.44 8.25 -14.74
N LEU A 30 0.49 7.63 -13.57
CA LEU A 30 1.76 7.22 -12.94
C LEU A 30 1.98 5.71 -13.02
N LEU A 31 0.99 4.88 -12.67
CA LEU A 31 1.11 3.42 -12.74
C LEU A 31 1.60 2.90 -14.11
N PRO A 32 1.13 3.44 -15.26
CA PRO A 32 1.57 2.94 -16.56
C PRO A 32 2.96 3.44 -16.97
N ASN A 33 3.45 4.52 -16.35
CA ASN A 33 4.57 5.33 -16.87
C ASN A 33 5.80 5.31 -15.96
N LEU A 34 5.66 4.97 -14.68
CA LEU A 34 6.76 4.87 -13.73
C LEU A 34 7.13 3.42 -13.43
N ASN A 35 8.39 3.20 -13.07
CA ASN A 35 8.82 1.91 -12.56
C ASN A 35 8.39 1.74 -11.09
N PHE A 36 8.49 0.50 -10.60
CA PHE A 36 8.08 0.15 -9.24
C PHE A 36 8.81 0.96 -8.16
N ASN A 37 10.14 1.13 -8.28
CA ASN A 37 10.95 1.79 -7.28
C ASN A 37 10.64 3.28 -7.14
N ASP A 38 10.28 3.95 -8.25
CA ASP A 38 9.89 5.35 -8.22
C ASP A 38 8.45 5.54 -7.71
N LEU A 39 7.58 4.55 -7.96
CA LEU A 39 6.17 4.64 -7.61
C LEU A 39 5.87 4.16 -6.18
N LEU A 40 6.62 3.20 -5.65
CA LEU A 40 6.38 2.63 -4.32
C LEU A 40 6.40 3.71 -3.21
N PRO A 41 7.36 4.65 -3.17
CA PRO A 41 7.34 5.74 -2.19
C PRO A 41 6.11 6.64 -2.34
N ILE A 42 5.64 6.88 -3.57
CA ILE A 42 4.44 7.68 -3.82
C ILE A 42 3.18 6.96 -3.29
N LEU A 43 3.07 5.66 -3.52
CA LEU A 43 1.97 4.85 -2.99
C LEU A 43 1.97 4.82 -1.47
N TYR A 44 3.15 4.72 -0.85
CA TYR A 44 3.31 4.76 0.60
C TYR A 44 2.78 6.09 1.18
N GLU A 45 3.20 7.22 0.61
CA GLU A 45 2.75 8.55 1.04
C GLU A 45 1.23 8.74 0.89
N LEU A 46 0.65 8.19 -0.18
CA LEU A 46 -0.79 8.24 -0.41
C LEU A 46 -1.56 7.29 0.51
N SER A 47 -1.02 6.12 0.85
CA SER A 47 -1.69 5.19 1.76
C SER A 47 -1.78 5.77 3.18
N ASP A 48 -0.73 6.44 3.66
CA ASP A 48 -0.77 7.13 4.96
C ASP A 48 -1.84 8.22 5.00
N ARG A 49 -1.89 9.01 3.93
CA ARG A 49 -2.89 10.07 3.80
C ARG A 49 -4.30 9.53 3.66
N GLN A 50 -4.48 8.41 2.96
CA GLN A 50 -5.76 7.71 2.86
C GLN A 50 -6.21 7.25 4.24
N TRP A 51 -5.31 6.63 5.01
CA TRP A 51 -5.62 6.18 6.35
C TRP A 51 -6.08 7.34 7.25
N ASN A 52 -5.41 8.50 7.16
CA ASN A 52 -5.77 9.74 7.87
C ASN A 52 -7.09 10.41 7.42
N THR A 53 -7.77 9.88 6.40
CA THR A 53 -9.14 10.33 6.06
C THR A 53 -10.21 9.69 6.93
N TYR A 54 -9.89 8.60 7.66
CA TYR A 54 -10.84 7.78 8.40
C TYR A 54 -11.99 7.24 7.51
N THR A 55 -11.70 7.02 6.23
CA THR A 55 -12.64 6.46 5.26
C THR A 55 -12.02 5.31 4.48
N ILE A 56 -12.85 4.31 4.19
CA ILE A 56 -12.45 3.18 3.36
C ILE A 56 -12.31 3.68 1.92
N ALA A 57 -11.16 3.41 1.31
CA ALA A 57 -10.91 3.74 -0.09
C ALA A 57 -11.88 2.99 -1.02
N ASP A 58 -12.22 3.60 -2.15
CA ASP A 58 -13.07 2.97 -3.17
C ASP A 58 -12.45 1.68 -3.71
N ASP A 59 -13.29 0.67 -3.97
CA ASP A 59 -12.84 -0.66 -4.41
C ASP A 59 -12.05 -0.59 -5.73
N LYS A 60 -12.37 0.33 -6.65
CA LYS A 60 -11.58 0.52 -7.89
C LYS A 60 -10.14 0.92 -7.57
N ILE A 61 -9.94 1.81 -6.60
CA ILE A 61 -8.62 2.26 -6.17
C ILE A 61 -7.87 1.09 -5.52
N LYS A 62 -8.55 0.38 -4.62
CA LYS A 62 -7.98 -0.78 -3.92
C LYS A 62 -7.54 -1.86 -4.90
N ASP A 63 -8.36 -2.18 -5.88
CA ASP A 63 -8.06 -3.19 -6.91
C ASP A 63 -6.87 -2.78 -7.78
N ALA A 64 -6.83 -1.51 -8.22
CA ALA A 64 -5.73 -0.99 -9.03
C ALA A 64 -4.38 -1.02 -8.29
N VAL A 65 -4.35 -0.54 -7.04
CA VAL A 65 -3.14 -0.55 -6.19
C VAL A 65 -2.72 -1.99 -5.89
N SER A 66 -3.67 -2.85 -5.52
CA SER A 66 -3.38 -4.26 -5.24
C SER A 66 -2.78 -4.99 -6.44
N GLY A 67 -3.39 -4.82 -7.61
CA GLY A 67 -2.91 -5.42 -8.85
C GLY A 67 -1.51 -4.95 -9.22
N TYR A 68 -1.20 -3.67 -8.98
CA TYR A 68 0.13 -3.13 -9.20
C TYR A 68 1.17 -3.71 -8.24
N LEU A 69 0.90 -3.68 -6.93
CA LEU A 69 1.82 -4.21 -5.90
C LEU A 69 2.11 -5.70 -6.13
N ILE A 70 1.08 -6.52 -6.30
CA ILE A 70 1.22 -7.98 -6.52
C ILE A 70 2.05 -8.28 -7.78
N LYS A 71 1.84 -7.51 -8.84
CA LYS A 71 2.49 -7.75 -10.13
C LYS A 71 3.98 -7.42 -10.12
N PHE A 72 4.41 -6.38 -9.40
CA PHE A 72 5.73 -5.80 -9.57
C PHE A 72 6.66 -5.93 -8.37
N MET A 73 6.14 -6.16 -7.17
CA MET A 73 6.95 -6.30 -5.96
C MET A 73 7.89 -7.51 -6.03
N ASN A 74 9.12 -7.31 -5.58
CA ASN A 74 10.06 -8.37 -5.27
C ASN A 74 9.83 -8.91 -3.85
N ILE A 75 9.26 -10.11 -3.75
CA ILE A 75 8.98 -10.81 -2.49
C ILE A 75 10.22 -11.12 -1.63
N ASN A 76 11.43 -10.92 -2.14
CA ASN A 76 12.68 -11.08 -1.38
C ASN A 76 13.30 -9.74 -0.93
N SER A 77 12.70 -8.61 -1.30
CA SER A 77 13.14 -7.27 -0.93
C SER A 77 12.44 -6.84 0.33
N GLU A 78 13.19 -6.68 1.42
CA GLU A 78 12.67 -6.26 2.73
C GLU A 78 11.92 -4.93 2.63
N ASN A 79 12.52 -3.94 1.98
CA ASN A 79 11.92 -2.62 1.78
C ASN A 79 10.61 -2.68 0.99
N GLU A 80 10.54 -3.49 -0.06
CA GLU A 80 9.34 -3.56 -0.89
C GLU A 80 8.21 -4.33 -0.21
N VAL A 81 8.52 -5.42 0.50
CA VAL A 81 7.53 -6.20 1.26
C VAL A 81 7.01 -5.39 2.43
N ASP A 82 7.87 -4.70 3.18
CA ASP A 82 7.45 -3.84 4.28
C ASP A 82 6.53 -2.71 3.80
N SER A 83 6.95 -2.00 2.75
CA SER A 83 6.11 -0.95 2.13
C SER A 83 4.77 -1.50 1.65
N ALA A 84 4.74 -2.68 1.03
CA ALA A 84 3.50 -3.28 0.54
C ALA A 84 2.58 -3.76 1.68
N LEU A 85 3.14 -4.28 2.78
CA LEU A 85 2.36 -4.63 3.98
C LEU A 85 1.78 -3.37 4.63
N HIS A 86 2.59 -2.31 4.76
CA HIS A 86 2.14 -1.01 5.25
C HIS A 86 0.99 -0.43 4.41
N ILE A 87 1.18 -0.33 3.08
CA ILE A 87 0.14 0.14 2.15
C ILE A 87 -1.12 -0.73 2.26
N SER A 88 -0.93 -2.05 2.38
CA SER A 88 -2.04 -3.00 2.53
C SER A 88 -2.84 -2.75 3.80
N LEU A 89 -2.19 -2.43 4.92
CA LEU A 89 -2.86 -2.14 6.18
C LEU A 89 -3.56 -0.79 6.14
N ALA A 90 -2.88 0.24 5.65
CA ALA A 90 -3.40 1.60 5.59
C ALA A 90 -4.63 1.72 4.66
N MET A 91 -4.66 0.98 3.54
CA MET A 91 -5.75 1.04 2.55
C MET A 91 -6.74 -0.12 2.65
N GLY A 92 -6.43 -1.13 3.46
CA GLY A 92 -7.23 -2.33 3.64
C GLY A 92 -7.26 -3.22 2.40
N LEU A 93 -6.09 -3.74 2.00
CA LEU A 93 -5.87 -4.52 0.77
C LEU A 93 -5.62 -6.02 1.05
N PRO A 94 -6.64 -6.81 1.43
CA PRO A 94 -6.47 -8.22 1.76
C PRO A 94 -5.72 -9.05 0.71
N SER A 95 -5.93 -8.74 -0.57
CA SER A 95 -5.31 -9.46 -1.69
C SER A 95 -3.78 -9.35 -1.67
N VAL A 96 -3.22 -8.19 -1.35
CA VAL A 96 -1.77 -7.96 -1.23
C VAL A 96 -1.22 -8.69 -0.02
N TYR A 97 -1.86 -8.51 1.14
CA TYR A 97 -1.46 -9.16 2.39
C TYR A 97 -1.42 -10.68 2.23
N PHE A 98 -2.50 -11.30 1.76
CA PHE A 98 -2.55 -12.75 1.58
C PHE A 98 -1.60 -13.24 0.47
N TYR A 99 -1.36 -12.45 -0.57
CA TYR A 99 -0.35 -12.79 -1.58
C TYR A 99 1.05 -12.91 -0.95
N ILE A 100 1.43 -11.96 -0.10
CA ILE A 100 2.71 -11.99 0.62
C ILE A 100 2.77 -13.21 1.55
N LEU A 101 1.72 -13.44 2.33
CA LEU A 101 1.67 -14.58 3.27
C LEU A 101 1.77 -15.92 2.55
N ASN A 102 1.07 -16.09 1.42
CA ASN A 102 1.09 -17.30 0.62
C ASN A 102 2.41 -17.49 -0.13
N SER A 103 3.21 -16.44 -0.26
CA SER A 103 4.55 -16.49 -0.86
C SER A 103 5.63 -16.91 0.13
N PHE A 104 5.32 -17.04 1.43
CA PHE A 104 6.30 -17.24 2.52
C PHE A 104 7.31 -18.38 2.27
N ASP A 105 6.84 -19.52 1.77
CA ASP A 105 7.73 -20.67 1.50
C ASP A 105 8.71 -20.42 0.35
N ASN A 106 8.36 -19.52 -0.59
CA ASN A 106 9.18 -19.12 -1.73
C ASN A 106 10.17 -17.99 -1.40
N ILE A 107 10.04 -17.37 -0.23
CA ILE A 107 10.94 -16.31 0.21
C ILE A 107 12.26 -16.95 0.66
N VAL A 108 13.36 -16.44 0.13
CA VAL A 108 14.71 -16.88 0.51
C VAL A 108 15.38 -15.92 1.50
N ASN A 109 14.93 -14.67 1.54
CA ASN A 109 15.45 -13.67 2.47
C ASN A 109 14.86 -13.87 3.88
N ALA A 110 15.72 -14.19 4.85
CA ALA A 110 15.31 -14.44 6.22
C ALA A 110 14.72 -13.19 6.91
N ASN A 111 15.20 -11.99 6.60
CA ASN A 111 14.66 -10.76 7.18
C ASN A 111 13.20 -10.56 6.77
N VAL A 112 12.89 -10.81 5.48
CA VAL A 112 11.51 -10.73 4.99
C VAL A 112 10.62 -11.75 5.70
N LYS A 113 11.11 -12.95 6.00
CA LYS A 113 10.34 -13.93 6.77
C LYS A 113 10.05 -13.45 8.19
N ASN A 114 11.03 -12.85 8.85
CA ASN A 114 10.85 -12.30 10.20
C ASN A 114 9.82 -11.18 10.18
N LEU A 115 9.95 -10.24 9.25
CA LEU A 115 9.00 -9.16 9.01
C LEU A 115 7.56 -9.69 8.84
N ILE A 116 7.37 -10.69 7.98
CA ILE A 116 6.04 -11.28 7.77
C ILE A 116 5.47 -11.90 9.05
N ASN A 117 6.31 -12.53 9.87
CA ASN A 117 5.86 -13.12 11.13
C ASN A 117 5.44 -12.04 12.13
N GLU A 118 6.15 -10.92 12.22
CA GLU A 118 5.77 -9.77 13.06
C GLU A 118 4.37 -9.26 12.66
N TYR A 119 4.14 -9.01 11.37
CA TYR A 119 2.82 -8.59 10.87
C TYR A 119 1.70 -9.64 11.04
N ARG A 120 2.01 -10.94 11.12
CA ARG A 120 0.98 -11.97 11.35
C ARG A 120 0.41 -11.94 12.76
N GLU A 121 1.19 -11.49 13.74
CA GLU A 121 0.77 -11.46 15.14
C GLU A 121 -0.10 -10.23 15.45
N GLU A 122 0.03 -9.16 14.67
CA GLU A 122 -0.62 -7.87 14.93
C GLU A 122 -1.94 -7.67 14.17
N VAL A 123 -2.14 -8.35 13.05
CA VAL A 123 -3.25 -8.08 12.12
C VAL A 123 -4.50 -8.91 12.47
N VAL A 124 -5.56 -8.22 12.89
CA VAL A 124 -6.87 -8.84 13.23
C VAL A 124 -7.79 -8.92 12.00
N ASP A 125 -8.03 -7.79 11.33
CA ASP A 125 -8.80 -7.74 10.08
C ASP A 125 -8.16 -6.72 9.12
N ILE A 126 -7.58 -7.24 8.05
CA ILE A 126 -6.93 -6.42 7.02
C ILE A 126 -7.93 -5.67 6.13
N ALA A 127 -9.19 -6.11 6.05
CA ALA A 127 -10.19 -5.46 5.19
C ALA A 127 -10.67 -4.11 5.78
N ASN A 128 -10.56 -3.94 7.09
CA ASN A 128 -10.93 -2.72 7.81
C ASN A 128 -9.71 -2.11 8.52
N PRO A 129 -9.07 -1.09 7.93
CA PRO A 129 -7.91 -0.39 8.52
C PRO A 129 -8.15 0.22 9.91
N TYR A 130 -9.40 0.32 10.35
CA TYR A 130 -9.82 1.03 11.56
C TYR A 130 -10.38 0.10 12.66
N ILE A 131 -10.32 -1.22 12.48
CA ILE A 131 -10.95 -2.23 13.36
C ILE A 131 -10.56 -2.12 14.85
N GLY A 132 -9.39 -1.55 15.17
CA GLY A 132 -8.89 -1.36 16.54
C GLY A 132 -9.05 0.06 17.10
N MET A 133 -9.73 0.96 16.39
CA MET A 133 -9.92 2.36 16.79
C MET A 133 -11.27 2.64 17.45
N GLU A 134 -12.10 1.61 17.62
CA GLU A 134 -13.42 1.70 18.25
C GLU A 134 -13.37 1.74 19.78
#